data_AF-A0A9D6EX03-F1
#
_entry.id   AF-A0A9D6EX03-F1
#
_cell.length_a   1.000
_cell.length_b   1.000
_cell.length_c   1.000
_cell.angle_alpha   90.00
_cell.angle_beta   90.00
_cell.angle_gamma   90.00
#
_symmetry.space_group_name_H-M   'P 1'
#
loop_
_entity.id
_entity.type
_entity.pdbx_description
1 polymer ?
#
loop_
_entity_poly.entity_id
_entity_poly.type
_entity_poly.pdbx_seq_one_letter_code
_entity_poly.pdbx_strand_id
1 'polypeptide(L)'
;MPKLSKKRKEEIMKQFGGRMPTKKEIFQKIMESQERMAQALKGAWETKPDDPKVAEQLLEVGERSARLKKEIQRMFDKDKSR
;
A
#
# COMPACT_ATOMS: atom_id res chain seq x y z
N MET A 1 19.67 1.10 3.19
CA MET A 1 18.53 0.24 2.78
C MET A 1 19.02 -1.20 2.70
N PRO A 2 18.41 -2.16 3.40
CA PRO A 2 18.80 -3.56 3.28
C PRO A 2 18.65 -4.01 1.81
N LYS A 3 19.68 -4.68 1.27
CA LYS A 3 19.66 -5.20 -0.11
C LYS A 3 18.65 -6.36 -0.19
N LEU A 4 17.68 -6.25 -1.08
CA LEU A 4 16.73 -7.34 -1.37
C LEU A 4 17.49 -8.62 -1.75
N SER A 5 17.07 -9.77 -1.21
CA SER A 5 17.60 -11.07 -1.62
C SER A 5 17.26 -11.35 -3.09
N LYS A 6 18.09 -12.16 -3.78
CA LYS A 6 17.88 -12.52 -5.20
C LYS A 6 16.48 -13.09 -5.44
N LYS A 7 16.06 -14.04 -4.60
CA LYS A 7 14.73 -14.66 -4.65
C LYS A 7 13.60 -13.62 -4.57
N ARG A 8 13.72 -12.64 -3.67
CA ARG A 8 12.71 -11.60 -3.50
C ARG A 8 12.67 -10.60 -4.66
N LYS A 9 13.82 -10.35 -5.31
CA LYS A 9 13.86 -9.58 -6.56
C LYS A 9 13.15 -10.31 -7.69
N GLU A 10 13.40 -11.60 -7.87
CA GLU A 10 12.77 -12.41 -8.92
C GLU A 10 11.26 -12.48 -8.75
N GLU A 11 10.78 -12.66 -7.52
CA GLU A 11 9.34 -12.63 -7.20
C GLU A 11 8.69 -11.29 -7.58
N ILE A 12 9.34 -10.18 -7.23
CA ILE A 12 8.87 -8.85 -7.61
C ILE A 12 8.88 -8.72 -9.14
N MET A 13 9.97 -9.07 -9.82
CA MET A 13 10.04 -8.97 -11.28
C MET A 13 8.94 -9.78 -11.96
N LYS A 14 8.65 -11.00 -11.47
CA LYS A 14 7.57 -11.85 -12.00
C LYS A 14 6.20 -11.18 -11.89
N GLN A 15 5.91 -10.46 -10.80
CA GLN A 15 4.67 -9.71 -10.63
C GLN A 15 4.53 -8.50 -11.56
N PHE A 16 5.64 -8.02 -12.11
CA PHE A 16 5.72 -6.85 -13.00
C PHE A 16 6.23 -7.21 -14.41
N GLY A 17 5.97 -8.44 -14.86
CA GLY A 17 6.24 -8.86 -16.25
C GLY A 17 7.71 -9.15 -16.56
N GLY A 18 8.49 -9.59 -15.58
CA GLY A 18 9.89 -9.98 -15.73
C GLY A 18 10.90 -8.84 -15.63
N ARG A 19 10.45 -7.60 -15.36
CA ARG A 19 11.34 -6.44 -15.17
C ARG A 19 11.23 -5.86 -13.77
N MET A 20 12.26 -5.10 -13.39
CA MET A 20 12.18 -4.33 -12.15
C MET A 20 11.11 -3.24 -12.29
N PRO A 21 10.13 -3.16 -11.37
CA PRO A 21 9.14 -2.09 -11.41
C PRO A 21 9.77 -0.74 -11.09
N THR A 22 9.21 0.30 -11.70
CA THR A 22 9.54 1.68 -11.36
C THR A 22 8.93 2.05 -10.02
N LYS A 23 9.46 3.10 -9.37
CA LYS A 23 8.88 3.62 -8.12
C LYS A 23 7.39 3.97 -8.27
N LYS A 24 6.99 4.49 -9.43
CA LYS A 24 5.60 4.85 -9.74
C LYS A 24 4.68 3.63 -9.78
N GLU A 25 5.15 2.52 -10.35
CA GLU A 25 4.35 1.29 -10.45
C GLU A 25 4.21 0.56 -9.12
N ILE A 26 5.28 0.53 -8.31
CA ILE A 26 5.22 0.04 -6.93
C ILE A 26 4.19 0.87 -6.16
N PHE A 27 4.22 2.19 -6.31
CA PHE A 27 3.27 3.08 -5.65
C PHE A 27 1.82 2.81 -6.08
N GLN A 28 1.58 2.67 -7.38
CA GLN A 28 0.25 2.41 -7.89
C GLN A 28 -0.32 1.09 -7.36
N LYS A 29 0.49 0.02 -7.33
CA LYS A 29 0.12 -1.26 -6.72
C LYS A 29 -0.19 -1.16 -5.22
N ILE A 30 0.57 -0.36 -4.49
CA ILE A 30 0.31 -0.10 -3.06
C ILE A 30 -1.04 0.61 -2.90
N MET A 31 -1.29 1.66 -3.69
CA MET A 31 -2.54 2.40 -3.65
C MET A 31 -3.75 1.51 -3.97
N GLU A 32 -3.66 0.71 -5.03
CA GLU A 32 -4.70 -0.27 -5.40
C GLU A 32 -4.95 -1.29 -4.28
N SER A 33 -3.89 -1.73 -3.60
CA SER A 33 -4.03 -2.67 -2.48
C SER A 33 -4.73 -2.04 -1.28
N GLN A 34 -4.44 -0.77 -0.97
CA GLN A 34 -5.11 -0.04 0.10
C GLN A 34 -6.57 0.23 -0.26
N GLU A 35 -6.86 0.58 -1.51
CA GLU A 35 -8.23 0.80 -1.99
C GLU A 35 -9.09 -0.46 -1.87
N ARG A 36 -8.56 -1.62 -2.29
CA ARG A 36 -9.26 -2.91 -2.09
C ARG A 36 -9.53 -3.21 -0.62
N MET A 37 -8.58 -2.90 0.26
CA MET A 37 -8.74 -3.11 1.70
C MET A 37 -9.83 -2.18 2.27
N ALA A 38 -9.83 -0.91 1.88
CA ALA A 38 -10.84 0.06 2.26
C ALA A 38 -12.24 -0.35 1.77
N GLN A 39 -12.36 -0.85 0.54
CA GLN A 39 -13.63 -1.36 0.00
C GLN A 39 -14.15 -2.58 0.76
N ALA A 40 -13.27 -3.54 1.07
CA ALA A 40 -13.64 -4.73 1.86
C ALA A 40 -14.13 -4.35 3.26
N LEU A 41 -13.44 -3.42 3.90
CA LEU A 41 -13.80 -2.93 5.23
C LEU A 41 -15.09 -2.08 5.20
N LYS A 42 -15.31 -1.30 4.14
CA LYS A 42 -16.58 -0.60 3.93
C LYS A 42 -17.75 -1.58 3.81
N GLY A 43 -17.60 -2.66 3.04
CA GLY A 43 -18.62 -3.70 2.95
C GLY A 43 -18.87 -4.41 4.28
N ALA A 44 -17.82 -4.65 5.07
CA ALA A 44 -17.95 -5.21 6.41
C ALA A 44 -18.75 -4.27 7.34
N TRP A 45 -18.48 -2.96 7.27
CA TRP A 45 -19.21 -1.94 8.04
C TRP A 45 -20.66 -1.78 7.58
N GLU A 46 -20.95 -1.85 6.28
CA GLU A 46 -22.33 -1.88 5.76
C GLU A 46 -23.11 -3.10 6.25
N THR A 47 -22.43 -4.23 6.46
CA THR A 47 -23.06 -5.48 6.95
C THR A 47 -23.27 -5.48 8.47
N LYS A 48 -22.35 -4.87 9.23
CA LYS A 48 -22.38 -4.78 10.70
C LYS A 48 -21.83 -3.44 11.17
N PRO A 49 -22.65 -2.36 11.15
CA PRO A 49 -22.19 -1.03 11.53
C PRO A 49 -21.92 -0.89 13.03
N ASP A 50 -22.55 -1.74 13.85
CA ASP A 50 -22.48 -1.69 15.32
C ASP A 50 -21.33 -2.53 15.90
N ASP A 51 -20.49 -3.16 15.07
CA ASP A 51 -19.34 -3.91 15.54
C ASP A 51 -18.13 -2.97 15.77
N PRO A 52 -17.76 -2.68 17.03
CA PRO A 52 -16.67 -1.76 17.33
C PRO A 52 -15.32 -2.25 16.81
N LYS A 53 -15.12 -3.57 16.64
CA LYS A 53 -13.88 -4.11 16.09
C LYS A 53 -13.72 -3.80 14.61
N VAL A 54 -14.81 -3.80 13.85
CA VAL A 54 -14.79 -3.44 12.42
C VAL A 54 -14.50 -1.96 12.27
N ALA A 55 -15.09 -1.12 13.12
CA ALA A 55 -14.81 0.32 13.15
C ALA A 55 -13.33 0.62 13.50
N GLU A 56 -12.77 -0.07 14.49
CA GLU A 56 -11.35 0.05 14.87
C GLU A 56 -10.42 -0.36 13.73
N GLN A 57 -10.68 -1.49 13.07
CA GLN A 57 -9.89 -1.97 11.93
C GLN A 57 -9.95 -1.02 10.73
N LEU A 58 -11.13 -0.44 10.44
CA LEU A 58 -11.30 0.61 9.44
C LEU A 58 -10.40 1.81 9.70
N LEU A 59 -10.43 2.29 10.95
CA LEU A 59 -9.69 3.47 11.36
C LEU A 59 -8.17 3.20 11.28
N GLU A 60 -7.73 2.04 11.76
CA GLU A 60 -6.32 1.64 11.70
C GLU A 60 -5.81 1.54 10.25
N VAL A 61 -6.59 0.93 9.35
CA VAL A 61 -6.22 0.83 7.92
C VAL A 61 -6.19 2.20 7.26
N GLY A 62 -7.14 3.08 7.59
CA GLY A 62 -7.15 4.47 7.15
C GLY A 62 -5.89 5.22 7.58
N GLU A 63 -5.51 5.12 8.85
CA GLU A 63 -4.30 5.75 9.37
C GLU A 63 -3.01 5.19 8.75
N ARG A 64 -2.90 3.86 8.64
CA ARG A 64 -1.74 3.20 8.01
C ARG A 64 -1.61 3.65 6.55
N SER A 65 -2.72 3.74 5.82
CA SER A 65 -2.75 4.24 4.44
C SER A 65 -2.28 5.69 4.35
N ALA A 66 -2.78 6.56 5.23
CA ALA A 66 -2.41 7.97 5.27
C ALA A 66 -0.91 8.16 5.60
N ARG A 67 -0.39 7.42 6.58
CA ARG A 67 1.04 7.41 6.94
C ARG A 67 1.89 6.96 5.77
N LEU A 68 1.55 5.83 5.16
CA LEU A 68 2.29 5.27 4.01
C LEU A 68 2.29 6.24 2.82
N LYS A 69 1.14 6.85 2.49
CA LYS A 69 1.04 7.87 1.44
C LYS A 69 1.96 9.06 1.73
N LYS A 70 2.01 9.53 2.97
CA LYS A 70 2.86 10.66 3.40
C LYS A 70 4.35 10.31 3.31
N GLU A 71 4.75 9.11 3.72
CA GLU A 71 6.14 8.64 3.60
C GLU A 71 6.57 8.52 2.14
N ILE A 72 5.71 7.96 1.29
CA ILE A 72 6.01 7.80 -0.13
C ILE A 72 6.09 9.16 -0.83
N GLN A 73 5.17 10.08 -0.53
CA GLN A 73 5.21 11.44 -1.08
C GLN A 73 6.53 12.14 -0.71
N ARG A 74 6.96 12.04 0.55
CA ARG A 74 8.26 12.58 1.00
C ARG A 74 9.45 11.97 0.27
N MET A 75 9.40 10.68 -0.07
CA MET A 75 10.47 10.03 -0.84
C MET A 75 10.54 10.58 -2.26
N PHE A 76 9.40 10.86 -2.90
CA PHE A 76 9.35 11.47 -4.24
C PHE A 76 9.79 12.93 -4.24
N ASP A 77 9.35 13.72 -3.26
CA ASP A 77 9.69 15.15 -3.19
C ASP A 77 11.19 15.35 -2.93
N LYS A 78 11.80 14.48 -2.11
CA LYS A 78 13.27 14.44 -1.91
C LYS A 78 14.05 14.01 -3.15
N ASP A 79 13.45 13.20 -4.02
CA ASP A 79 14.06 12.77 -5.29
C ASP A 79 14.04 13.89 -6.34
N LYS A 80 13.03 14.79 -6.30
CA LYS A 80 12.92 15.95 -7.21
C LYS A 80 13.79 17.16 -6.82
N SER A 81 14.32 17.18 -5.60
CA SER A 81 15.14 18.26 -5.06
C SER A 81 16.65 17.97 -5.13
N ARG A 82 17.04 16.93 -5.90
CA ARG A 82 18.39 16.61 -6.32
C ARG A 82 18.52 16.77 -7.83
#